data_AF-A0A9P4N5P8-F1
#
_entry.id   AF-A0A9P4N5P8-F1
#
_cell.length_a   1.000
_cell.length_b   1.000
_cell.length_c   1.000
_cell.angle_alpha   90.00
_cell.angle_beta   90.00
_cell.angle_gamma   90.00
#
_symmetry.space_group_name_H-M   'P 1'
#
loop_
_entity.id
_entity.type
_entity.pdbx_description
1 polymer ?
#
loop_
_entity_poly.entity_id
_entity_poly.type
_entity_poly.pdbx_seq_one_letter_code
_entity_poly.pdbx_strand_id
1 'polypeptide(L)'
;FTTDAARWRALTIRDASANGQFVYAVKSTNIYCRPICPARLARRANVGFYRTSAEAEKAGFRACKRCKPDAERIEDPQALAVTKVCNLIEEALKGEDPKSFRLQDLAKSVGLTPRYFHKIFKDKTGVTPKEYAKNK
;
A
#
# COMPACT_ATOMS: atom_id res chain seq x y z
N PHE A 1 -17.20 -13.78 -5.10
CA PHE A 1 -16.60 -14.94 -4.38
C PHE A 1 -17.59 -15.52 -3.37
N THR A 2 -18.43 -16.45 -3.81
CA THR A 2 -19.59 -16.97 -3.05
C THR A 2 -19.30 -18.27 -2.30
N THR A 3 -18.33 -19.07 -2.74
CA THR A 3 -17.94 -20.33 -2.09
C THR A 3 -16.54 -20.27 -1.50
N ASP A 4 -16.29 -21.08 -0.48
CA ASP A 4 -14.97 -21.22 0.15
C ASP A 4 -13.91 -21.76 -0.81
N ALA A 5 -14.30 -22.64 -1.73
CA ALA A 5 -13.40 -23.15 -2.77
C ALA A 5 -12.96 -22.03 -3.74
N ALA A 6 -13.89 -21.16 -4.15
CA ALA A 6 -13.57 -20.01 -4.99
C ALA A 6 -12.67 -19.00 -4.26
N ARG A 7 -12.95 -18.71 -2.98
CA ARG A 7 -12.10 -17.85 -2.15
C ARG A 7 -10.70 -18.42 -1.96
N TRP A 8 -10.60 -19.74 -1.75
CA TRP A 8 -9.32 -20.41 -1.63
C TRP A 8 -8.49 -20.34 -2.92
N ARG A 9 -9.10 -20.61 -4.07
CA ARG A 9 -8.43 -20.48 -5.37
C ARG A 9 -7.93 -19.06 -5.61
N ALA A 10 -8.78 -18.07 -5.33
CA ALA A 10 -8.43 -16.66 -5.48
C ALA A 10 -7.26 -16.26 -4.56
N LEU A 11 -7.26 -16.77 -3.34
CA LEU A 11 -6.19 -16.56 -2.37
C LEU A 11 -4.88 -17.24 -2.80
N THR A 12 -4.92 -18.46 -3.36
CA THR A 12 -3.69 -19.17 -3.79
C THR A 12 -3.01 -18.49 -4.98
N ILE A 13 -3.80 -17.94 -5.91
CA ILE A 13 -3.26 -17.21 -7.08
C ILE A 13 -3.06 -15.71 -6.80
N ARG A 14 -3.45 -15.23 -5.61
CA ARG A 14 -3.46 -13.80 -5.23
C ARG A 14 -4.19 -12.92 -6.24
N ASP A 15 -5.41 -13.33 -6.59
CA ASP A 15 -6.26 -12.62 -7.53
C ASP A 15 -6.56 -11.19 -7.04
N ALA A 16 -6.21 -10.19 -7.84
CA ALA A 16 -6.45 -8.78 -7.52
C ALA A 16 -7.94 -8.45 -7.42
N SER A 17 -8.80 -9.15 -8.17
CA SER A 17 -10.26 -8.96 -8.13
C SER A 17 -10.88 -9.41 -6.81
N ALA A 18 -10.20 -10.27 -6.05
CA ALA A 18 -10.61 -10.69 -4.72
C ALA A 18 -10.35 -9.65 -3.64
N ASN A 19 -9.51 -8.65 -3.92
CA ASN A 19 -9.22 -7.60 -2.96
C ASN A 19 -10.47 -6.78 -2.65
N GLY A 20 -10.82 -6.66 -1.37
CA GLY A 20 -12.04 -5.97 -0.92
C GLY A 20 -13.33 -6.80 -0.99
N GLN A 21 -13.30 -8.00 -1.59
CA GLN A 21 -14.48 -8.88 -1.66
C GLN A 21 -14.64 -9.77 -0.43
N PHE A 22 -13.52 -10.16 0.19
CA PHE A 22 -13.48 -10.93 1.43
C PHE A 22 -12.13 -10.74 2.11
N VAL A 23 -12.04 -11.15 3.37
CA VAL A 23 -10.78 -11.33 4.11
C VAL A 23 -10.63 -12.79 4.51
N TYR A 24 -9.39 -13.22 4.71
CA TYR A 24 -9.11 -14.56 5.23
C TYR A 24 -8.40 -14.46 6.58
N ALA A 25 -8.69 -15.39 7.48
CA ALA A 25 -8.05 -15.45 8.79
C ALA A 25 -7.34 -16.78 8.99
N VAL A 26 -6.22 -16.73 9.71
CA VAL A 26 -5.37 -17.87 9.99
C VAL A 26 -5.48 -18.21 11.47
N LYS A 27 -6.09 -19.36 11.79
CA LYS A 27 -6.34 -19.84 13.16
C LYS A 27 -5.06 -19.97 13.99
N SER A 28 -3.97 -20.44 13.39
CA SER A 28 -2.71 -20.65 14.11
C SER A 28 -2.01 -19.36 14.54
N THR A 29 -2.32 -18.22 13.92
CA THR A 29 -1.70 -16.93 14.25
C THR A 29 -2.68 -15.90 14.80
N ASN A 30 -3.98 -16.21 14.80
CA ASN A 30 -5.08 -15.28 15.09
C ASN A 30 -4.96 -13.96 14.30
N ILE A 31 -4.56 -14.04 13.03
CA ILE A 31 -4.39 -12.87 12.14
C ILE A 31 -5.33 -13.01 10.95
N TYR A 32 -5.99 -11.91 10.56
CA TYR A 32 -6.69 -11.82 9.29
C TYR A 32 -6.00 -10.89 8.29
N CYS A 33 -6.18 -11.17 7.01
CA CYS A 33 -5.45 -10.61 5.88
C CYS A 33 -6.35 -10.38 4.65
N ARG A 34 -5.89 -9.52 3.73
CA ARG A 34 -6.47 -9.39 2.38
C ARG A 34 -5.99 -10.53 1.47
N PRO A 35 -6.77 -10.95 0.44
CA PRO A 35 -6.39 -12.04 -0.47
C PRO A 35 -5.07 -11.82 -1.23
N ILE A 36 -4.69 -10.56 -1.45
CA ILE A 36 -3.44 -10.17 -2.12
C ILE A 36 -2.24 -10.04 -1.16
N CYS A 37 -2.37 -10.43 0.10
CA CYS A 37 -1.32 -10.24 1.10
C CYS A 37 -0.03 -10.99 0.67
N PRO A 38 1.14 -10.31 0.69
CA PRO A 38 2.40 -10.93 0.30
C PRO A 38 2.91 -11.96 1.32
N ALA A 39 2.27 -12.08 2.50
CA ALA A 39 2.63 -13.06 3.51
C ALA A 39 2.53 -14.50 2.99
N ARG A 40 3.36 -15.39 3.56
CA ARG A 40 3.32 -16.83 3.25
C ARG A 40 1.94 -17.39 3.59
N LEU A 41 1.36 -18.15 2.66
CA LEU A 41 0.06 -18.76 2.86
C LEU A 41 0.15 -19.87 3.92
N ALA A 42 -0.79 -19.87 4.87
CA ALA A 42 -0.94 -20.96 5.82
C ALA A 42 -1.58 -22.19 5.17
N ARG A 43 -1.52 -23.34 5.85
CA ARG A 43 -2.21 -24.56 5.40
C ARG A 43 -3.73 -24.32 5.33
N ARG A 44 -4.39 -24.88 4.31
CA ARG A 44 -5.84 -24.73 4.08
C ARG A 44 -6.70 -24.98 5.32
N ALA A 45 -6.34 -25.98 6.12
CA ALA A 45 -7.05 -26.36 7.34
C ALA A 45 -7.11 -25.24 8.40
N ASN A 46 -6.12 -24.35 8.40
CA ASN A 46 -6.03 -23.24 9.34
C ASN A 46 -6.62 -21.94 8.78
N VAL A 47 -7.15 -21.95 7.55
CA VAL A 47 -7.67 -20.76 6.88
C VAL A 47 -9.19 -20.77 6.90
N GLY A 48 -9.76 -19.69 7.45
CA GLY A 48 -11.18 -19.35 7.36
C GLY A 48 -11.39 -18.07 6.55
N PHE A 49 -12.59 -17.86 6.03
CA PHE A 49 -12.94 -16.68 5.25
C PHE A 49 -14.07 -15.90 5.93
N TYR A 50 -13.98 -14.57 5.87
CA TYR A 50 -14.98 -13.64 6.40
C TYR A 50 -15.31 -12.61 5.33
N ARG A 51 -16.53 -12.07 5.35
CA ARG A 51 -16.94 -11.10 4.33
C ARG A 51 -16.30 -9.73 4.55
N THR A 52 -16.14 -9.33 5.82
CA THR A 52 -15.59 -8.02 6.19
C THR A 52 -14.51 -8.14 7.27
N SER A 53 -13.65 -7.13 7.36
CA SER A 53 -12.65 -7.01 8.44
C SER A 53 -13.31 -7.01 9.82
N ALA A 54 -14.44 -6.31 9.96
CA ALA A 54 -15.21 -6.27 11.21
C ALA A 54 -15.74 -7.65 11.65
N GLU A 55 -16.15 -8.51 10.71
CA GLU A 55 -16.56 -9.89 11.03
C GLU A 55 -15.38 -10.73 11.54
N ALA A 56 -14.20 -10.56 10.94
CA ALA A 56 -12.99 -11.25 11.40
C ALA A 56 -12.55 -10.77 12.79
N GLU A 57 -12.66 -9.48 13.08
CA GLU A 57 -12.35 -8.91 14.40
C GLU A 57 -13.32 -9.39 15.49
N LYS A 58 -14.62 -9.42 15.19
CA LYS A 58 -15.63 -10.02 16.09
C LYS A 58 -15.36 -11.49 16.38
N ALA A 59 -14.74 -12.21 15.44
CA ALA A 59 -14.31 -13.58 15.62
C ALA A 59 -12.97 -13.72 16.38
N GLY A 60 -12.38 -12.62 16.86
CA GLY A 60 -11.18 -12.62 17.70
C GLY A 60 -9.85 -12.55 16.94
N PHE A 61 -9.88 -12.27 15.63
CA PHE A 61 -8.67 -12.14 14.82
C PHE A 61 -8.17 -10.69 14.79
N ARG A 62 -6.84 -10.52 14.82
CA ARG A 62 -6.20 -9.20 14.71
C ARG A 62 -5.80 -8.88 13.27
N ALA A 63 -5.81 -7.60 12.92
CA ALA A 63 -5.42 -7.14 11.59
C ALA A 63 -3.94 -7.44 11.28
N CYS A 64 -3.67 -7.88 10.05
CA CYS A 64 -2.31 -8.07 9.58
C CYS A 64 -1.59 -6.74 9.36
N LYS A 65 -0.45 -6.55 10.04
CA LYS A 65 0.37 -5.34 9.93
C LYS A 65 1.00 -5.11 8.56
N ARG A 66 1.06 -6.15 7.69
CA ARG A 66 1.63 -6.05 6.34
C ARG A 66 0.64 -5.52 5.32
N CYS A 67 -0.54 -6.14 5.24
CA CYS A 67 -1.57 -5.76 4.26
C CYS A 67 -2.64 -4.81 4.82
N LYS A 68 -2.58 -4.49 6.12
CA LYS A 68 -3.47 -3.54 6.83
C LYS A 68 -4.92 -3.63 6.35
N PRO A 69 -5.59 -4.78 6.56
CA PRO A 69 -6.95 -5.02 6.07
C PRO A 69 -8.02 -4.18 6.79
N ASP A 70 -7.68 -3.61 7.94
CA ASP A 70 -8.45 -2.66 8.75
C ASP A 70 -8.46 -1.24 8.17
N ALA A 71 -7.44 -0.84 7.43
CA ALA A 71 -7.40 0.47 6.79
C ALA A 71 -8.36 0.53 5.58
N GLU A 72 -9.44 1.30 5.70
CA GLU A 72 -10.50 1.46 4.66
C GLU A 72 -9.96 1.96 3.31
N ARG A 73 -8.85 2.70 3.32
CA ARG A 73 -8.09 3.06 2.12
C ARG A 73 -6.62 2.78 2.33
N ILE A 74 -6.07 1.91 1.50
CA ILE A 74 -4.66 2.04 1.15
C ILE A 74 -4.66 3.09 0.03
N GLU A 75 -4.86 4.36 0.38
CA GLU A 75 -4.18 5.39 -0.41
C GLU A 75 -2.72 5.01 -0.30
N ASP A 76 -2.12 4.60 -1.42
CA ASP A 76 -0.75 4.14 -1.43
C ASP A 76 0.09 5.21 -0.72
N PRO A 77 0.68 4.92 0.46
CA PRO A 77 1.41 5.93 1.20
C PRO A 77 2.52 6.55 0.36
N GLN A 78 3.01 5.79 -0.61
CA GLN A 78 3.98 6.25 -1.60
C GLN A 78 3.36 7.21 -2.61
N ALA A 79 2.14 6.95 -3.09
CA ALA A 79 1.43 7.88 -3.98
C ALA A 79 1.13 9.21 -3.26
N LEU A 80 0.68 9.17 -2.01
CA LEU A 80 0.48 10.38 -1.20
C LEU A 80 1.77 11.17 -0.99
N ALA A 81 2.88 10.47 -0.71
CA ALA A 81 4.19 11.10 -0.59
C ALA A 81 4.62 11.76 -1.91
N VAL A 82 4.43 11.08 -3.05
CA VAL A 82 4.73 11.63 -4.37
C VAL A 82 3.88 12.87 -4.68
N THR A 83 2.56 12.81 -4.45
CA THR A 83 1.66 13.96 -4.65
C THR A 83 2.07 15.16 -3.80
N LYS A 84 2.39 14.95 -2.51
CA LYS A 84 2.89 16.02 -1.64
C LYS A 84 4.17 16.65 -2.19
N VAL A 85 5.11 15.85 -2.70
CA VAL A 85 6.35 16.37 -3.27
C VAL A 85 6.12 17.08 -4.60
N CYS A 86 5.24 16.57 -5.47
CA CYS A 86 4.84 17.28 -6.69
C CYS A 86 4.29 18.68 -6.36
N ASN A 87 3.42 18.79 -5.35
CA ASN A 87 2.89 20.09 -4.92
C ASN A 87 4.00 21.01 -4.37
N LEU A 88 4.92 20.50 -3.56
CA LEU A 88 6.05 21.27 -3.05
C LEU A 88 6.97 21.77 -4.18
N ILE A 89 7.20 20.96 -5.21
CA ILE A 89 7.98 21.36 -6.40
C ILE A 89 7.24 22.48 -7.15
N GLU A 90 5.93 22.37 -7.31
CA GLU A 90 5.12 23.38 -8.00
C GLU A 90 5.02 24.71 -7.23
N GLU A 91 4.92 24.67 -5.91
CA GLU A 91 4.97 25.87 -5.05
C GLU A 91 6.35 26.53 -5.08
N ALA A 92 7.42 25.73 -5.04
CA ALA A 92 8.79 26.22 -5.14
C ALA A 92 9.10 26.89 -6.49
N LEU A 93 8.57 26.37 -7.60
CA LEU A 93 8.74 26.94 -8.94
C LEU A 93 8.08 28.33 -9.07
N LYS A 94 7.00 28.59 -8.32
CA LYS A 94 6.34 29.90 -8.29
C LYS A 94 7.10 30.96 -7.48
N GLY A 95 7.98 30.55 -6.58
CA GLY A 95 8.67 31.43 -5.63
C GLY A 95 10.11 31.83 -5.99
N GLU A 96 10.65 31.41 -7.14
CA GLU A 96 12.04 31.67 -7.58
C GLU A 96 13.13 31.31 -6.54
N ASP A 97 12.95 30.26 -5.73
CA ASP A 97 13.92 29.90 -4.69
C ASP A 97 14.69 28.59 -5.01
N PRO A 98 15.86 28.65 -5.67
CA PRO A 98 16.56 27.48 -6.22
C PRO A 98 17.14 26.52 -5.15
N LYS A 99 17.19 26.93 -3.87
CA LYS A 99 17.61 26.05 -2.76
C LYS A 99 16.56 25.02 -2.34
N SER A 100 15.29 25.20 -2.71
CA SER A 100 14.17 24.33 -2.34
C SER A 100 14.12 22.98 -3.07
N PHE A 101 14.92 22.78 -4.12
CA PHE A 101 14.85 21.60 -5.00
C PHE A 101 15.85 20.49 -4.67
N ARG A 102 16.59 20.58 -3.57
CA ARG A 102 17.53 19.50 -3.23
C ARG A 102 16.76 18.24 -2.89
N LEU A 103 17.07 17.15 -3.59
CA LEU A 103 16.47 15.83 -3.40
C LEU A 103 16.46 15.38 -1.93
N GLN A 104 17.48 15.78 -1.17
CA GLN A 104 17.61 15.47 0.25
C GLN A 104 16.51 16.14 1.09
N ASP A 105 16.14 17.37 0.77
CA ASP A 105 15.15 18.15 1.52
C ASP A 105 13.73 17.69 1.16
N LEU A 106 13.49 17.36 -0.12
CA LEU A 106 12.26 16.72 -0.57
C LEU A 106 12.06 15.32 0.02
N ALA A 107 13.12 14.52 0.13
CA ALA A 107 13.02 13.20 0.73
C ALA A 107 12.75 13.28 2.25
N LYS A 108 13.38 14.25 2.94
CA LYS A 108 13.14 14.51 4.36
C LYS A 108 11.70 14.94 4.65
N SER A 109 11.09 15.77 3.80
CA SER A 109 9.72 16.27 4.02
C SER A 109 8.66 15.15 4.02
N VAL A 110 8.95 14.04 3.34
CA VAL A 110 8.10 12.82 3.33
C VAL A 110 8.63 11.70 4.22
N GLY A 111 9.68 11.94 5.00
CA GLY A 111 10.26 10.95 5.92
C GLY A 111 10.90 9.74 5.22
N LEU A 112 11.33 9.89 3.96
CA LEU A 112 11.96 8.83 3.17
C LEU A 112 13.46 9.08 3.01
N THR A 113 14.23 8.01 2.80
CA THR A 113 15.64 8.17 2.40
C THR A 113 15.72 8.64 0.95
N PRO A 114 16.73 9.44 0.56
CA PRO A 114 16.85 9.97 -0.80
C PRO A 114 16.85 8.88 -1.89
N ARG A 115 17.51 7.75 -1.62
CA ARG A 115 17.58 6.61 -2.55
C ARG A 115 16.21 5.96 -2.76
N TYR A 116 15.45 5.76 -1.69
CA TYR A 116 14.13 5.15 -1.76
C TYR A 116 13.10 6.10 -2.35
N PHE A 117 13.18 7.39 -2.01
CA PHE A 117 12.38 8.45 -2.61
C PHE A 117 12.58 8.52 -4.13
N HIS A 118 13.83 8.53 -4.60
CA HIS A 118 14.13 8.57 -6.04
C HIS A 118 13.52 7.38 -6.80
N LYS A 119 13.59 6.18 -6.21
CA LYS A 119 12.99 4.97 -6.79
C LYS A 119 11.46 5.10 -6.86
N ILE A 120 10.81 5.43 -5.74
CA ILE A 120 9.36 5.57 -5.67
C ILE A 120 8.86 6.65 -6.64
N PHE A 121 9.53 7.81 -6.67
CA PHE A 121 9.10 8.92 -7.51
C PHE A 121 9.14 8.54 -8.98
N LYS A 122 10.22 7.88 -9.42
CA LYS A 122 10.32 7.37 -10.79
C LYS A 122 9.29 6.27 -11.08
N ASP A 123 9.10 5.33 -10.15
CA ASP A 123 8.12 4.24 -10.30
C ASP A 123 6.67 4.77 -10.41
N LYS A 124 6.36 5.93 -9.83
CA LYS A 124 5.01 6.52 -9.82
C LYS A 124 4.77 7.60 -10.88
N THR A 125 5.77 8.41 -11.21
CA THR A 125 5.62 9.54 -12.15
C THR A 125 6.26 9.28 -13.52
N GLY A 126 7.08 8.23 -13.64
CA GLY A 126 7.82 7.90 -14.87
C GLY A 126 9.11 8.69 -15.07
N VAL A 127 9.30 9.81 -14.36
CA VAL A 127 10.46 10.72 -14.50
C VAL A 127 11.16 10.95 -13.17
N THR A 128 12.38 11.50 -13.20
CA THR A 128 13.06 11.90 -11.97
C THR A 128 12.51 13.22 -11.41
N PRO A 129 12.63 13.50 -10.10
CA PRO A 129 12.18 14.78 -9.52
C PRO A 129 12.80 16.01 -10.21
N LYS A 130 14.05 15.90 -10.67
CA LYS A 130 14.76 16.98 -11.37
C LYS A 130 14.22 17.20 -12.79
N GLU A 131 13.88 16.12 -13.50
CA GLU A 131 13.23 16.20 -14.81
C GLU A 131 11.80 16.70 -14.68
N TYR A 132 11.06 16.26 -13.65
CA TYR A 132 9.71 16.74 -13.36
C TYR A 132 9.69 18.27 -13.16
N ALA A 133 10.65 18.81 -12.40
CA ALA A 133 10.79 20.25 -12.20
C ALA A 133 11.24 21.02 -13.46
N LYS A 134 11.89 20.36 -14.42
CA LYS A 134 12.33 20.97 -15.69
C LYS A 134 11.23 20.98 -16.76
N ASN A 135 10.30 20.03 -16.67
CA ASN A 135 9.20 19.85 -17.63
C ASN A 135 7.92 20.60 -17.26
N LYS A 136 7.95 21.41 -16.18
CA LYS A 136 6.85 22.21 -15.65
C LYS A 136 7.25 23.68 -15.71
#